data_AF-A0A8K0XV46-F1
#
_entry.id   AF-A0A8K0XV46-F1
#
_cell.length_a   1.000
_cell.length_b   1.000
_cell.length_c   1.000
_cell.angle_alpha   90.00
_cell.angle_beta   90.00
_cell.angle_gamma   90.00
#
_symmetry.space_group_name_H-M   'P 1'
#
loop_
_entity.id
_entity.type
_entity.pdbx_description
1 polymer ?
#
loop_
_entity_poly.entity_id
_entity_poly.type
_entity_poly.pdbx_seq_one_letter_code
_entity_poly.pdbx_strand_id
1 'polypeptide(L)' 'MYKKRNSSRRAHRDANIIKFYARLSLINDFMIGLEFLIGSIQFLPGNNYTVGVYLFIIASFQILLIPTIRIARDMKLKA' A
#
# COMPACT_ATOMS: atom_id res chain seq x y z
N MET A 1 13.13 8.04 37.84
CA MET A 1 13.59 8.84 36.67
C MET A 1 14.05 8.00 35.46
N TYR A 2 13.77 6.68 35.39
CA TYR A 2 14.25 5.78 34.32
C TYR A 2 13.26 5.56 33.15
N LYS A 3 11.99 5.96 33.30
CA LYS A 3 10.90 5.66 32.34
C LYS A 3 10.85 6.61 31.12
N LYS A 4 11.35 7.84 31.25
CA LYS A 4 11.25 8.92 30.23
C LYS A 4 12.23 8.76 29.04
N ARG A 5 13.30 7.97 29.19
CA ARG A 5 14.32 7.77 28.14
C ARG A 5 13.94 6.70 27.11
N ASN A 6 13.06 5.77 27.49
CA ASN A 6 12.56 4.73 26.60
C ASN A 6 11.34 5.19 25.78
N SER A 7 10.56 6.16 26.26
CA SER A 7 9.42 6.73 25.54
C SER A 7 9.84 7.56 24.32
N SER A 8 10.92 8.34 24.42
CA SER A 8 11.45 9.12 23.29
C SER A 8 12.02 8.22 22.19
N ARG A 9 12.79 7.19 22.54
CA ARG A 9 13.33 6.23 21.56
C ARG A 9 12.24 5.42 20.83
N ARG A 10 11.17 5.04 21.52
CA ARG A 10 10.01 4.37 20.90
C ARG A 10 9.27 5.32 19.96
N ALA A 11 8.94 6.52 20.42
CA ALA A 11 8.28 7.54 19.58
C ALA A 11 9.06 7.86 18.30
N HIS A 12 10.38 7.96 18.36
CA HIS A 12 11.21 8.18 17.16
C HIS A 12 11.23 6.99 16.20
N ARG A 13 11.25 5.74 16.71
CA ARG A 13 11.15 4.54 15.86
C ARG A 13 9.77 4.41 15.21
N ASP A 14 8.72 4.66 15.99
CA ASP A 14 7.34 4.59 15.50
C ASP A 14 7.11 5.64 14.40
N ALA A 15 7.67 6.85 14.56
CA ALA A 15 7.63 7.89 13.54
C ALA A 15 8.36 7.47 12.25
N ASN A 16 9.51 6.80 12.33
CA ASN A 16 10.23 6.31 11.15
C ASN A 16 9.46 5.19 10.44
N ILE A 17 8.84 4.28 11.20
CA ILE A 17 8.01 3.21 10.66
C ILE A 17 6.80 3.79 9.93
N ILE A 18 6.08 4.73 10.54
CA ILE A 18 4.92 5.41 9.94
C ILE A 18 5.31 6.11 8.64
N LYS A 19 6.43 6.86 8.64
CA LYS A 19 6.93 7.55 7.43
C LYS A 19 7.32 6.60 6.31
N PHE A 20 7.87 5.43 6.65
CA PHE A 20 8.21 4.41 5.66
C PHE A 20 6.96 3.81 5.02
N TYR A 21 5.97 3.40 5.83
CA TYR A 21 4.68 2.92 5.33
C TYR A 21 3.93 3.98 4.51
N ALA A 22 4.02 5.25 4.88
CA ALA A 22 3.44 6.35 4.11
C ALA A 22 4.05 6.47 2.71
N ARG A 23 5.39 6.34 2.59
CA ARG A 23 6.06 6.33 1.29
C ARG A 23 5.69 5.11 0.45
N LEU A 24 5.65 3.92 1.05
CA LEU A 24 5.23 2.70 0.35
C LEU A 24 3.78 2.79 -0.14
N SER A 25 2.89 3.35 0.67
CA SER A 25 1.49 3.63 0.28
C SER A 25 1.42 4.52 -0.94
N LEU A 26 2.19 5.61 -0.97
CA LEU A 26 2.19 6.52 -2.11
C LEU A 26 2.68 5.84 -3.39
N ILE A 27 3.74 5.02 -3.29
CA ILE A 27 4.26 4.27 -4.43
C ILE A 27 3.22 3.26 -4.93
N ASN A 28 2.58 2.52 -4.02
CA ASN A 28 1.52 1.58 -4.34
C ASN A 28 0.35 2.25 -5.07
N ASP A 29 -0.13 3.38 -4.55
CA ASP A 29 -1.24 4.13 -5.16
C ASP A 29 -0.87 4.66 -6.57
N PHE A 30 0.39 5.04 -6.77
CA PHE A 30 0.91 5.40 -8.09
C PHE A 30 0.99 4.20 -9.06
N MET A 31 1.43 3.03 -8.59
CA MET A 31 1.48 1.81 -9.40
C MET A 31 0.08 1.36 -9.85
N ILE A 32 -0.90 1.39 -8.95
CA ILE A 32 -2.31 1.12 -9.27
C ILE A 32 -2.78 2.05 -10.41
N GLY A 33 -2.46 3.35 -10.31
CA GLY A 33 -2.81 4.33 -11.34
C GLY A 33 -2.20 4.00 -12.70
N LEU A 34 -0.92 3.59 -12.73
CA LEU A 34 -0.26 3.16 -13.96
C LEU A 34 -0.86 1.88 -14.54
N GLU A 35 -1.15 0.88 -13.70
CA GLU A 35 -1.74 -0.39 -14.14
C GLU A 35 -3.13 -0.19 -14.72
N PHE A 36 -3.97 0.66 -14.09
CA PHE A 36 -5.27 1.01 -14.66
C PHE A 36 -5.16 1.81 -15.94
N LEU A 37 -4.22 2.76 -16.03
CA LEU A 37 -3.99 3.54 -17.25
C LEU A 37 -3.59 2.62 -18.40
N ILE A 38 -2.57 1.78 -18.21
CA ILE A 38 -2.11 0.83 -19.23
C ILE A 38 -3.23 -0.18 -19.55
N GLY A 39 -3.90 -0.71 -18.52
CA GLY A 39 -5.02 -1.64 -18.69
C GLY A 39 -6.15 -1.04 -19.51
N SER A 40 -6.49 0.24 -19.30
CA SER A 40 -7.53 0.93 -20.08
C SER A 40 -7.21 1.04 -21.57
N ILE A 41 -5.94 1.31 -21.91
CA ILE A 41 -5.47 1.30 -23.31
C ILE A 41 -5.59 -0.12 -23.88
N GLN A 42 -5.34 -1.13 -23.05
CA GLN A 42 -5.43 -2.52 -23.45
C GLN A 42 -6.86 -3.01 -23.72
N PHE A 43 -7.86 -2.36 -23.15
CA PHE A 43 -9.28 -2.62 -23.42
C PHE A 43 -9.79 -1.95 -24.71
N LEU A 44 -8.99 -1.12 -25.38
CA LEU A 44 -9.36 -0.53 -26.65
C LEU A 44 -9.48 -1.60 -27.77
N PRO A 45 -10.36 -1.39 -28.75
CA PRO A 45 -10.55 -2.32 -29.85
C PRO A 45 -9.25 -2.59 -30.61
N GLY A 46 -8.98 -3.86 -30.93
CA GLY A 46 -7.79 -4.27 -31.69
C GLY A 46 -6.54 -4.54 -30.83
N ASN A 47 -6.64 -4.40 -29.51
CA ASN A 47 -5.55 -4.70 -28.58
C ASN A 47 -5.78 -6.02 -27.81
N ASN A 48 -4.78 -6.49 -27.06
CA ASN A 48 -4.82 -7.78 -26.36
C ASN A 48 -5.50 -7.70 -24.98
N TYR A 49 -6.81 -7.93 -24.94
CA TYR A 49 -7.64 -7.94 -23.74
C TYR A 49 -7.08 -8.75 -22.55
N THR A 50 -6.41 -9.87 -22.81
CA THR A 50 -5.85 -10.73 -21.77
C THR A 50 -4.85 -9.98 -20.89
N VAL A 51 -4.00 -9.14 -21.48
CA VAL A 51 -3.02 -8.33 -20.73
C VAL A 51 -3.75 -7.30 -19.86
N GLY A 52 -4.83 -6.70 -20.37
CA GLY A 52 -5.61 -5.71 -19.64
C GLY A 52 -6.29 -6.31 -18.41
N VAL A 53 -6.80 -7.54 -18.54
CA VAL A 53 -7.39 -8.29 -17.42
C VAL A 53 -6.34 -8.60 -16.35
N TYR A 54 -5.15 -9.07 -16.72
CA TYR A 54 -4.10 -9.34 -15.74
C TYR A 54 -3.63 -8.07 -15.01
N LEU A 55 -3.49 -6.94 -15.71
CA LEU A 55 -3.19 -5.64 -15.08
C LEU A 55 -4.28 -5.24 -14.08
N PHE A 56 -5.56 -5.43 -14.43
CA PHE A 56 -6.67 -5.16 -13.53
C PHE A 56 -6.68 -6.06 -12.29
N ILE A 57 -6.34 -7.35 -12.45
CA ILE A 57 -6.23 -8.29 -11.33
C ILE A 57 -5.12 -7.82 -10.38
N ILE A 58 -3.94 -7.51 -10.91
CA ILE A 58 -2.80 -7.03 -10.12
C ILE A 58 -3.16 -5.74 -9.38
N ALA A 59 -3.73 -4.75 -10.07
CA ALA A 59 -4.17 -3.49 -9.47
C ALA A 59 -5.19 -3.72 -8.34
N SER A 60 -6.14 -4.65 -8.55
CA SER A 60 -7.13 -5.01 -7.54
C SER A 60 -6.50 -5.59 -6.28
N PHE A 61 -5.48 -6.45 -6.42
CA PHE A 61 -4.70 -6.96 -5.28
C PHE A 61 -3.91 -5.84 -4.59
N GLN A 62 -3.32 -4.90 -5.35
CA GLN A 62 -2.59 -3.76 -4.79
C GLN A 62 -3.49 -2.82 -3.98
N ILE A 63 -4.74 -2.59 -4.41
CA ILE A 63 -5.72 -1.80 -3.65
C ILE A 63 -5.96 -2.42 -2.27
N LEU A 64 -5.97 -3.77 -2.18
CA LEU A 64 -6.23 -4.48 -0.93
C LEU A 64 -5.04 -4.50 0.03
N LEU A 65 -3.81 -4.32 -0.45
CA LEU A 65 -2.60 -4.45 0.37
C LEU A 65 -2.54 -3.44 1.53
N ILE A 66 -2.71 -2.15 1.25
CA ILE A 66 -2.65 -1.07 2.27
C ILE A 66 -3.74 -1.21 3.35
N PRO A 67 -5.04 -1.36 3.02
CA PRO A 67 -6.07 -1.54 4.02
C PRO A 67 -5.85 -2.83 4.84
N THR A 68 -5.40 -3.92 4.21
CA THR A 68 -5.09 -5.17 4.93
C THR A 68 -4.00 -4.98 5.99
N ILE A 69 -2.92 -4.28 5.64
CA ILE A 69 -1.83 -3.98 6.60
C ILE A 69 -2.35 -3.09 7.73
N ARG A 70 -3.18 -2.08 7.43
CA ARG A 70 -3.78 -1.20 8.46
C ARG A 70 -4.67 -2.00 9.41
N ILE A 71 -5.57 -2.83 8.89
CA ILE A 71 -6.47 -3.68 9.68
C ILE A 71 -5.65 -4.62 10.57
N ALA A 72 -4.68 -5.33 10.00
CA ALA A 72 -3.83 -6.27 10.75
C ALA A 72 -3.08 -5.58 11.90
N ARG A 73 -2.60 -4.35 11.69
CA ARG A 73 -1.93 -3.56 12.73
C ARG A 73 -2.90 -3.12 13.83
N ASP A 74 -4.09 -2.67 13.47
CA ASP A 74 -5.09 -2.18 14.43
C ASP A 74 -5.66 -3.34 15.28
N MET A 75 -5.77 -4.54 14.71
CA MET A 75 -6.15 -5.75 15.46
C MET A 75 -5.11 -6.14 16.50
N LYS A 76 -3.82 -6.07 16.16
CA LYS A 76 -2.71 -6.44 17.06
C LYS A 76 -2.55 -5.49 18.25
N LEU A 77 -3.05 -4.26 18.15
CA LEU A 77 -3.02 -3.26 19.23
C LEU A 77 -4.18 -3.40 20.24
N LYS A 78 -5.21 -4.20 19.91
CA LYS A 78 -6.39 -4.44 20.77
C LYS A 78 -6.35 -5.78 21.52
N ALA A 79 -5.32 -6.60 21.30
CA ALA A 79 -5.06 -7.87 22.01
C ALA A 79 -4.02 -7.65 23.11
#